data_AF-A0A957W9U1-F1
#
_entry.id   AF-A0A957W9U1-F1
#
_cell.length_a   1.000
_cell.length_b   1.000
_cell.length_c   1.000
_cell.angle_alpha   90.00
_cell.angle_beta   90.00
_cell.angle_gamma   90.00
#
_symmetry.space_group_name_H-M   'P 1'
#
loop_
_entity.id
_entity.type
_entity.pdbx_description
1 polymer ?
#
loop_
_entity_poly.entity_id
_entity_poly.type
_entity_poly.pdbx_seq_one_letter_code
_entity_poly.pdbx_strand_id
1 'polypeptide(L)'
;LGQHLRIWGFFIFVIASWLWLSLLFPRTRNSLLRTASLYLRRWNVWPHLSEIYNALVKRKVDTSEFVPWGVGLLFLITAGLFLFGYRVPAYLLPLVALALALLFRRETPASVAYLGLLAFTGLFILLGLEFFFLRDFLGGGDYYRMNTLFKFFIQVWIIFGIVAGVVFPQIWNASVTWSLPKAVVWRSVALILLVAGLVYPIFGARTRVDDRFPGEQNRPPIGTLNGMAYMTTGVFEWPAGNPIELAYDYEAIRWLQDNVKGTPILAEAKIGYYREGGMRVAAYTGLPSILGGLHQNEQRYPSQVGDRDWVVNELWNTLDPNRALELIDQLNIIYIYVGQVERATYGPFVGDKFEALREQGQLELVFENAKTKIYKRTKSGDVK
;
A
#
# COMPACT_ATOMS: atom_id res chain seq x y z
N LEU A 1 -10.96 5.01 17.62
CA LEU A 1 -11.40 3.64 17.24
C LEU A 1 -11.89 3.57 15.80
N GLY A 2 -12.82 4.43 15.36
CA GLY A 2 -13.51 4.33 14.07
C GLY A 2 -12.64 3.97 12.85
N GLN A 3 -11.65 4.80 12.50
CA GLN A 3 -10.77 4.51 11.35
C GLN A 3 -10.00 3.20 11.51
N HIS A 4 -9.43 2.94 12.69
CA HIS A 4 -8.68 1.72 12.96
C HIS A 4 -9.55 0.47 12.79
N LEU A 5 -10.81 0.49 13.25
CA LEU A 5 -11.73 -0.64 13.09
C LEU A 5 -12.24 -0.80 11.65
N ARG A 6 -12.32 0.27 10.85
CA ARG A 6 -12.60 0.17 9.41
C ARG A 6 -11.48 -0.58 8.67
N ILE A 7 -10.23 -0.35 9.08
CA ILE A 7 -9.04 -0.97 8.48
C ILE A 7 -8.89 -2.42 8.98
N TRP A 8 -8.94 -2.63 10.29
CA TRP A 8 -8.52 -3.89 10.91
C TRP A 8 -9.66 -4.74 11.48
N GLY A 9 -10.91 -4.26 11.43
CA GLY A 9 -12.04 -4.83 12.18
C GLY A 9 -12.27 -6.31 11.94
N PHE A 10 -12.26 -6.75 10.68
CA PHE A 10 -12.40 -8.17 10.33
C PHE A 10 -11.27 -9.02 10.94
N PHE A 11 -10.02 -8.63 10.73
CA PHE A 11 -8.85 -9.37 11.22
C PHE A 11 -8.80 -9.42 12.74
N ILE A 12 -9.00 -8.28 13.40
CA ILE A 12 -9.03 -8.21 14.87
C ILE A 12 -10.17 -9.07 15.41
N PHE A 13 -11.36 -9.06 14.79
CA PHE A 13 -12.48 -9.90 15.24
C PHE A 13 -12.13 -11.39 15.16
N VAL A 14 -11.56 -11.85 14.04
CA VAL A 14 -11.15 -13.26 13.86
C VAL A 14 -10.04 -13.64 14.83
N ILE A 15 -8.98 -12.83 14.91
CA ILE A 15 -7.82 -13.11 15.76
C ILE A 15 -8.21 -13.05 17.24
N ALA A 16 -8.97 -12.04 17.67
CA ALA A 16 -9.44 -11.96 19.05
C ALA A 16 -10.37 -13.14 19.40
N SER A 17 -11.25 -13.55 18.49
CA SER A 17 -12.08 -14.76 18.69
C SER A 17 -11.22 -16.00 18.90
N TRP A 18 -10.15 -16.14 18.12
CA TRP A 18 -9.22 -17.27 18.24
C TRP A 18 -8.39 -17.25 19.52
N LEU A 19 -7.85 -16.10 19.89
CA LEU A 19 -7.11 -15.92 21.15
C LEU A 19 -8.05 -16.20 22.33
N TRP A 20 -9.29 -15.74 22.26
CA TRP A 20 -10.31 -15.99 23.29
C TRP A 20 -10.66 -17.48 23.40
N LEU A 21 -10.91 -18.17 22.28
CA LEU A 21 -11.18 -19.62 22.29
C LEU A 21 -9.96 -20.42 22.77
N SER A 22 -8.75 -19.98 22.40
CA SER A 22 -7.49 -20.56 22.87
C SER A 22 -7.27 -20.33 24.35
N LEU A 23 -7.68 -19.18 24.91
CA LEU A 23 -7.64 -18.94 26.36
C LEU A 23 -8.68 -19.78 27.08
N LEU A 24 -9.90 -19.83 26.52
CA LEU A 24 -10.96 -20.62 27.09
C LEU A 24 -10.54 -22.06 27.13
N PHE A 25 -9.94 -22.66 26.10
CA PHE A 25 -9.54 -24.07 26.07
C PHE A 25 -8.03 -24.25 25.81
N PRO A 26 -7.16 -23.94 26.79
CA PRO A 26 -5.76 -23.67 26.51
C PRO A 26 -4.89 -24.89 26.22
N ARG A 27 -5.42 -26.12 26.37
CA ARG A 27 -4.72 -27.40 26.12
C ARG A 27 -3.24 -27.34 26.53
N THR A 28 -2.98 -26.92 27.77
CA THR A 28 -1.62 -26.68 28.29
C THR A 28 -1.51 -27.11 29.76
N ARG A 29 -0.30 -27.44 30.21
CA ARG A 29 0.01 -27.64 31.64
C ARG A 29 0.37 -26.34 32.36
N ASN A 30 0.48 -25.22 31.64
CA ASN A 30 0.74 -23.91 32.23
C ASN A 30 -0.36 -23.53 33.24
N SER A 31 0.02 -23.40 34.52
CA SER A 31 -0.89 -23.13 35.63
C SER A 31 -1.63 -21.81 35.45
N LEU A 32 -0.98 -20.77 34.96
CA LEU A 32 -1.57 -19.43 34.79
C LEU A 32 -2.75 -19.46 33.81
N LEU A 33 -2.53 -20.05 32.63
CA LEU A 33 -3.56 -20.16 31.60
C LEU A 33 -4.70 -21.10 32.01
N ARG A 34 -4.41 -22.17 32.76
CA ARG A 34 -5.44 -23.07 33.31
C ARG A 34 -6.29 -22.36 34.36
N THR A 35 -5.68 -21.62 35.27
CA THR A 35 -6.39 -20.85 36.31
C THR A 35 -7.25 -19.77 35.67
N ALA A 36 -6.70 -19.00 34.72
CA ALA A 36 -7.46 -18.00 33.97
C ALA A 36 -8.64 -18.62 33.20
N SER A 37 -8.41 -19.73 32.49
CA SER A 37 -9.46 -20.51 31.82
C SER A 37 -10.55 -20.96 32.78
N LEU A 38 -10.18 -21.52 33.94
CA LEU A 38 -11.13 -22.00 34.94
C LEU A 38 -11.98 -20.86 35.50
N TYR A 39 -11.33 -19.74 35.85
CA TYR A 39 -12.01 -18.54 36.30
C TYR A 39 -13.03 -18.07 35.26
N LEU A 40 -12.64 -17.94 33.98
CA LEU A 40 -13.54 -17.48 32.91
C LEU A 40 -14.73 -18.43 32.66
N ARG A 41 -14.52 -19.75 32.74
CA ARG A 41 -15.57 -20.74 32.47
C ARG A 41 -16.50 -21.03 33.66
N ARG A 42 -16.00 -20.82 34.88
CA ARG A 42 -16.63 -21.27 36.14
C ARG A 42 -16.58 -20.19 37.23
N TRP A 43 -16.63 -18.92 36.84
CA TRP A 43 -16.54 -17.78 37.76
C TRP A 43 -17.59 -17.83 38.89
N ASN A 44 -18.78 -18.35 38.58
CA ASN A 44 -19.91 -18.46 39.50
C ASN A 44 -19.71 -19.45 40.66
N VAL A 45 -18.73 -20.36 40.55
CA VAL A 45 -18.38 -21.33 41.60
C VAL A 45 -16.96 -21.11 42.14
N TRP A 46 -16.36 -19.95 41.82
CA TRP A 46 -15.00 -19.62 42.21
C TRP A 46 -14.74 -19.67 43.73
N PRO A 47 -15.63 -19.18 44.61
CA PRO A 47 -15.41 -19.27 46.06
C PRO A 47 -15.19 -20.71 46.51
N HIS A 48 -16.06 -21.61 46.05
CA HIS A 48 -15.97 -23.03 46.37
C HIS A 48 -14.74 -23.71 45.73
N LEU A 49 -14.40 -23.36 44.49
CA LEU A 49 -13.16 -23.84 43.85
C LEU A 49 -11.91 -23.40 44.61
N SER A 50 -11.91 -22.19 45.18
CA SER A 50 -10.79 -21.66 45.97
C SER A 50 -10.65 -22.39 47.31
N GLU A 51 -11.76 -22.74 47.97
CA GLU A 51 -11.76 -23.56 49.18
C GLU A 51 -11.19 -24.95 48.90
N ILE A 52 -11.68 -25.62 47.85
CA ILE A 52 -11.20 -26.94 47.44
C ILE A 52 -9.70 -26.88 47.07
N TYR A 53 -9.27 -25.85 46.33
CA TYR A 53 -7.87 -25.67 45.97
C TYR A 53 -6.99 -25.51 47.21
N ASN A 54 -7.39 -24.66 48.15
CA ASN A 54 -6.67 -24.44 49.40
C ASN A 54 -6.61 -25.70 50.28
N ALA A 55 -7.67 -26.53 50.27
CA ALA A 55 -7.72 -27.76 51.03
C ALA A 55 -6.90 -28.90 50.40
N LEU A 56 -6.88 -29.02 49.07
CA LEU A 56 -6.32 -30.18 48.36
C LEU A 56 -4.91 -29.95 47.78
N VAL A 57 -4.53 -28.71 47.50
CA VAL A 57 -3.24 -28.40 46.83
C VAL A 57 -2.16 -28.11 47.86
N LYS A 58 -1.36 -29.13 48.18
CA LYS A 58 -0.26 -29.06 49.16
C LYS A 58 0.99 -28.31 48.66
N ARG A 59 1.19 -28.24 47.34
CA ARG A 59 2.30 -27.53 46.71
C ARG A 59 1.75 -26.43 45.83
N LYS A 60 1.61 -25.23 46.41
CA LYS A 60 1.21 -24.04 45.66
C LYS A 60 2.28 -23.75 44.61
N VAL A 61 1.84 -23.45 43.40
CA VAL A 61 2.72 -22.87 42.40
C VAL A 61 2.67 -21.36 42.65
N ASP A 62 3.75 -20.79 43.16
CA ASP A 62 3.85 -19.37 43.58
C ASP A 62 3.30 -18.39 42.53
N THR A 63 3.44 -18.71 41.25
CA THR A 63 3.03 -17.83 40.15
C THR A 63 1.51 -17.69 40.00
N SER A 64 0.70 -18.61 40.53
CA SER A 64 -0.76 -18.58 40.37
C SER A 64 -1.45 -17.49 41.19
N GLU A 65 -0.87 -17.10 42.33
CA GLU A 65 -1.40 -16.01 43.19
C GLU A 65 -1.22 -14.63 42.56
N PHE A 66 -0.28 -14.48 41.62
CA PHE A 66 -0.03 -13.21 40.90
C PHE A 66 -0.92 -12.99 39.68
N VAL A 67 -1.65 -14.02 39.20
CA VAL A 67 -2.51 -13.90 38.00
C VAL A 67 -3.61 -12.85 38.17
N PRO A 68 -4.40 -12.83 39.27
CA PRO A 68 -5.44 -11.83 39.46
C PRO A 68 -4.88 -10.41 39.53
N TRP A 69 -3.71 -10.23 40.16
CA TRP A 69 -3.01 -8.95 40.22
C TRP A 69 -2.55 -8.49 38.85
N GLY A 70 -1.98 -9.38 38.03
CA GLY A 70 -1.58 -9.08 36.66
C GLY A 70 -2.76 -8.71 35.77
N VAL A 71 -3.88 -9.44 35.87
CA VAL A 71 -5.13 -9.14 35.15
C VAL A 71 -5.73 -7.82 35.62
N GLY A 72 -5.76 -7.57 36.93
CA GLY A 72 -6.23 -6.32 37.53
C GLY A 72 -5.40 -5.12 37.08
N LEU A 73 -4.06 -5.24 37.09
CA LEU A 73 -3.15 -4.21 36.60
C LEU A 73 -3.37 -3.95 35.10
N LEU A 74 -3.46 -5.00 34.28
CA LEU A 74 -3.74 -4.87 32.84
C LEU A 74 -5.08 -4.15 32.59
N PHE A 75 -6.11 -4.48 33.38
CA PHE A 75 -7.41 -3.81 33.32
C PHE A 75 -7.29 -2.33 33.70
N LEU A 76 -6.60 -2.00 34.79
CA LEU A 76 -6.40 -0.61 35.22
C LEU A 76 -5.64 0.21 34.17
N ILE A 77 -4.57 -0.34 33.59
CA ILE A 77 -3.82 0.32 32.51
C ILE A 77 -4.73 0.54 31.29
N THR A 78 -5.46 -0.49 30.88
CA THR A 78 -6.39 -0.43 29.75
C THR A 78 -7.48 0.63 29.96
N ALA A 79 -8.08 0.65 31.15
CA ALA A 79 -9.09 1.63 31.53
C ALA A 79 -8.50 3.04 31.55
N GLY A 80 -7.31 3.23 32.12
CA GLY A 80 -6.59 4.51 32.11
C GLY A 80 -6.35 5.00 30.68
N LEU A 81 -5.77 4.17 29.81
CA LEU A 81 -5.56 4.49 28.39
C LEU A 81 -6.85 4.91 27.70
N PHE A 82 -7.95 4.20 27.96
CA PHE A 82 -9.25 4.53 27.38
C PHE A 82 -9.77 5.90 27.86
N LEU A 83 -9.69 6.17 29.16
CA LEU A 83 -10.14 7.42 29.77
C LEU A 83 -9.32 8.63 29.30
N PHE A 84 -8.01 8.46 29.09
CA PHE A 84 -7.12 9.50 28.53
C PHE A 84 -7.22 9.65 27.01
N GLY A 85 -8.11 8.93 26.33
CA GLY A 85 -8.33 9.06 24.89
C GLY A 85 -7.44 8.18 24.01
N TYR A 86 -6.51 7.40 24.57
CA TYR A 86 -5.69 6.39 23.88
C TYR A 86 -6.49 5.11 23.59
N ARG A 87 -7.62 5.28 22.89
CA ARG A 87 -8.60 4.21 22.69
C ARG A 87 -8.06 3.03 21.90
N VAL A 88 -7.13 3.25 20.96
CA VAL A 88 -6.53 2.17 20.15
C VAL A 88 -5.56 1.32 20.99
N PRO A 89 -4.56 1.92 21.67
CA PRO A 89 -3.75 1.18 22.63
C PRO A 89 -4.57 0.44 23.69
N ALA A 90 -5.62 1.09 24.22
CA ALA A 90 -6.46 0.50 25.26
C ALA A 90 -7.04 -0.87 24.85
N TYR A 91 -7.56 -1.03 23.64
CA TYR A 91 -8.14 -2.33 23.24
C TYR A 91 -7.10 -3.31 22.65
N LEU A 92 -6.01 -2.83 22.06
CA LEU A 92 -4.94 -3.70 21.53
C LEU A 92 -4.09 -4.33 22.64
N LEU A 93 -3.80 -3.57 23.71
CA LEU A 93 -2.96 -4.02 24.82
C LEU A 93 -3.41 -5.36 25.42
N PRO A 94 -4.69 -5.60 25.79
CA PRO A 94 -5.10 -6.90 26.31
C PRO A 94 -4.99 -8.03 25.27
N LEU A 95 -5.16 -7.74 23.98
CA LEU A 95 -4.97 -8.73 22.91
C LEU A 95 -3.50 -9.11 22.74
N VAL A 96 -2.59 -8.13 22.79
CA VAL A 96 -1.14 -8.35 22.77
C VAL A 96 -0.70 -9.16 23.97
N ALA A 97 -1.14 -8.78 25.18
CA ALA A 97 -0.83 -9.50 26.42
C ALA A 97 -1.33 -10.94 26.37
N LEU A 98 -2.55 -11.16 25.86
CA LEU A 98 -3.10 -12.50 25.70
C LEU A 98 -2.34 -13.33 24.67
N ALA A 99 -2.04 -12.75 23.50
CA ALA A 99 -1.26 -13.43 22.47
C ALA A 99 0.12 -13.84 23.00
N LEU A 100 0.80 -12.95 23.72
CA LEU A 100 2.07 -13.23 24.39
C LEU A 100 1.95 -14.36 25.42
N ALA A 101 0.95 -14.30 26.30
CA ALA A 101 0.73 -15.34 27.30
C ALA A 101 0.51 -16.73 26.66
N LEU A 102 -0.21 -16.78 25.54
CA LEU A 102 -0.46 -18.02 24.80
C LEU A 102 0.78 -18.59 24.10
N LEU A 103 1.84 -17.79 23.86
CA LEU A 103 3.13 -18.27 23.35
C LEU A 103 3.89 -19.11 24.37
N PHE A 104 3.66 -18.91 25.67
CA PHE A 104 4.30 -19.69 26.73
C PHE A 104 3.68 -21.08 26.97
N ARG A 105 2.81 -21.55 26.06
CA ARG A 105 2.26 -22.90 26.09
C ARG A 105 3.25 -23.91 25.49
N ARG A 106 3.90 -24.69 26.36
CA ARG A 106 4.91 -25.67 25.95
C ARG A 106 4.33 -26.88 25.21
N GLU A 107 3.05 -27.19 25.37
CA GLU A 107 2.40 -28.39 24.79
C GLU A 107 1.62 -28.11 23.48
N THR A 108 1.96 -27.04 22.77
CA THR A 108 1.22 -26.61 21.57
C THR A 108 1.87 -27.16 20.30
N PRO A 109 1.11 -27.70 19.33
CA PRO A 109 1.65 -28.08 18.02
C PRO A 109 2.39 -26.90 17.38
N ALA A 110 3.51 -27.17 16.70
CA ALA A 110 4.36 -26.14 16.11
C ALA A 110 3.59 -25.18 15.18
N SER A 111 2.63 -25.69 14.42
CA SER A 111 1.75 -24.90 13.55
C SER A 111 0.90 -23.88 14.32
N VAL A 112 0.32 -24.28 15.46
CA VAL A 112 -0.50 -23.41 16.32
C VAL A 112 0.38 -22.38 17.04
N ALA A 113 1.58 -22.79 17.48
CA ALA A 113 2.55 -21.87 18.07
C ALA A 113 3.00 -20.81 17.05
N TYR A 114 3.26 -21.21 15.80
CA TYR A 114 3.62 -20.31 14.72
C TYR A 114 2.51 -19.31 14.39
N LEU A 115 1.25 -19.76 14.29
CA LEU A 115 0.10 -18.86 14.14
C LEU A 115 -0.03 -17.88 15.31
N GLY A 116 0.26 -18.34 16.53
CA GLY A 116 0.29 -17.51 17.73
C GLY A 116 1.35 -16.42 17.64
N LEU A 117 2.54 -16.78 17.15
CA LEU A 117 3.67 -15.86 16.97
C LEU A 117 3.35 -14.79 15.92
N LEU A 118 2.71 -15.19 14.81
CA LEU A 118 2.23 -14.26 13.79
C LEU A 118 1.17 -13.31 14.34
N ALA A 119 0.15 -13.84 15.04
CA ALA A 119 -0.90 -13.03 15.66
C ALA A 119 -0.31 -12.02 16.66
N PHE A 120 0.59 -12.48 17.54
CA PHE A 120 1.30 -11.62 18.49
C PHE A 120 2.10 -10.53 17.76
N THR A 121 2.92 -10.91 16.77
CA THR A 121 3.75 -9.97 16.01
C THR A 121 2.91 -8.88 15.35
N GLY A 122 1.83 -9.25 14.66
CA GLY A 122 0.97 -8.26 14.00
C GLY A 122 0.27 -7.32 14.99
N LEU A 123 -0.27 -7.86 16.10
CA LEU A 123 -0.89 -7.04 17.16
C LEU A 123 0.14 -6.12 17.84
N PHE A 124 1.35 -6.61 18.08
CA PHE A 124 2.43 -5.86 18.69
C PHE A 124 2.91 -4.72 17.79
N ILE A 125 3.04 -4.95 16.48
CA ILE A 125 3.34 -3.90 15.50
C ILE A 125 2.24 -2.83 15.53
N LEU A 126 0.95 -3.23 15.48
CA LEU A 126 -0.16 -2.25 15.54
C LEU A 126 -0.13 -1.42 16.82
N LEU A 127 0.14 -2.05 17.97
CA LEU A 127 0.27 -1.34 19.23
C LEU A 127 1.49 -0.39 19.23
N GLY A 128 2.64 -0.86 18.74
CA GLY A 128 3.87 -0.07 18.68
C GLY A 128 3.74 1.21 17.84
N LEU A 129 3.02 1.14 16.72
CA LEU A 129 2.82 2.28 15.81
C LEU A 129 1.95 3.40 16.39
N GLU A 130 1.25 3.15 17.50
CA GLU A 130 0.54 4.20 18.24
C GLU A 130 1.49 5.05 19.10
N PHE A 131 2.70 4.54 19.39
CA PHE A 131 3.70 5.22 20.21
C PHE A 131 4.94 5.63 19.42
N PHE A 132 5.26 4.90 18.35
CA PHE A 132 6.49 5.07 17.59
C PHE A 132 6.20 5.34 16.13
N PHE A 133 6.84 6.38 15.59
CA PHE A 133 6.94 6.59 14.15
C PHE A 133 8.30 7.18 13.79
N LEU A 134 8.76 6.92 12.57
CA LEU A 134 9.96 7.52 12.03
C LEU A 134 9.58 8.86 11.40
N ARG A 135 10.17 9.97 11.88
CA ARG A 135 10.02 11.29 11.28
C ARG A 135 10.84 11.36 10.00
N ASP A 136 10.18 11.55 8.87
CA ASP A 136 10.80 11.76 7.57
C ASP A 136 10.38 13.13 6.97
N PHE A 137 10.56 13.32 5.66
CA PHE A 137 10.23 14.55 4.96
C PHE A 137 8.74 14.93 5.05
N LEU A 138 7.84 14.01 5.43
CA LEU A 138 6.42 14.28 5.64
C LEU A 138 6.11 14.81 7.05
N GLY A 139 7.08 14.77 7.98
CA GLY A 139 6.89 14.99 9.42
C GLY A 139 6.29 16.33 9.83
N GLY A 140 6.22 17.31 8.94
CA GLY A 140 5.64 18.65 9.20
C GLY A 140 4.20 18.85 8.71
N GLY A 141 3.58 17.86 8.07
CA GLY A 141 2.22 17.98 7.52
C GLY A 141 1.24 16.93 8.05
N ASP A 142 0.04 16.91 7.48
CA ASP A 142 -1.04 15.97 7.87
C ASP A 142 -0.66 14.49 7.71
N TYR A 143 0.38 14.21 6.91
CA TYR A 143 0.89 12.88 6.61
C TYR A 143 2.13 12.50 7.44
N TYR A 144 2.38 13.18 8.57
CA TYR A 144 3.62 13.08 9.37
C TYR A 144 4.11 11.67 9.75
N ARG A 145 3.21 10.68 9.78
CA ARG A 145 3.54 9.27 10.07
C ARG A 145 3.21 8.30 8.91
N MET A 146 2.82 8.81 7.75
CA MET A 146 2.25 8.01 6.65
C MET A 146 3.20 6.90 6.19
N ASN A 147 4.50 7.19 6.00
CA ASN A 147 5.46 6.18 5.55
C ASN A 147 5.71 5.11 6.60
N THR A 148 5.71 5.47 7.89
CA THR A 148 5.78 4.47 8.98
C THR A 148 4.55 3.57 8.92
N LEU A 149 3.34 4.15 8.87
CA LEU A 149 2.12 3.35 8.79
C LEU A 149 2.09 2.47 7.55
N PHE A 150 2.38 3.02 6.36
CA PHE A 150 2.41 2.28 5.10
C PHE A 150 3.35 1.07 5.15
N LYS A 151 4.61 1.28 5.57
CA LYS A 151 5.65 0.24 5.57
C LYS A 151 5.40 -0.88 6.58
N PHE A 152 4.80 -0.57 7.74
CA PHE A 152 4.52 -1.58 8.75
C PHE A 152 3.13 -2.18 8.62
N PHE A 153 2.11 -1.41 8.21
CA PHE A 153 0.76 -1.94 8.01
C PHE A 153 0.76 -2.99 6.91
N ILE A 154 1.54 -2.84 5.83
CA ILE A 154 1.60 -3.89 4.79
C ILE A 154 2.09 -5.23 5.35
N GLN A 155 3.02 -5.21 6.31
CA GLN A 155 3.48 -6.42 7.00
C GLN A 155 2.36 -7.01 7.86
N VAL A 156 1.65 -6.17 8.62
CA VAL A 156 0.51 -6.61 9.43
C VAL A 156 -0.60 -7.21 8.55
N TRP A 157 -0.89 -6.62 7.39
CA TRP A 157 -1.87 -7.15 6.43
C TRP A 157 -1.51 -8.56 5.97
N ILE A 158 -0.25 -8.80 5.62
CA ILE A 158 0.22 -10.13 5.20
C ILE A 158 0.13 -11.12 6.37
N ILE A 159 0.65 -10.75 7.55
CA ILE A 159 0.65 -11.57 8.75
C ILE A 159 -0.78 -11.95 9.17
N PHE A 160 -1.66 -10.95 9.28
CA PHE A 160 -3.06 -11.17 9.64
C PHE A 160 -3.83 -11.90 8.54
N GLY A 161 -3.50 -11.69 7.27
CA GLY A 161 -4.01 -12.47 6.14
C GLY A 161 -3.77 -13.98 6.31
N ILE A 162 -2.54 -14.36 6.63
CA ILE A 162 -2.15 -15.76 6.88
C ILE A 162 -2.91 -16.31 8.11
N VAL A 163 -2.89 -15.58 9.23
CA VAL A 163 -3.54 -16.03 10.46
C VAL A 163 -5.05 -16.18 10.25
N ALA A 164 -5.72 -15.17 9.72
CA ALA A 164 -7.17 -15.19 9.49
C ALA A 164 -7.55 -16.26 8.45
N GLY A 165 -6.76 -16.45 7.40
CA GLY A 165 -7.01 -17.47 6.37
C GLY A 165 -7.04 -18.90 6.94
N VAL A 166 -6.23 -19.19 7.96
CA VAL A 166 -6.22 -20.50 8.63
C VAL A 166 -7.29 -20.59 9.73
N VAL A 167 -7.38 -19.55 10.55
CA VAL A 167 -8.17 -19.57 11.78
C VAL A 167 -9.67 -19.35 11.52
N PHE A 168 -10.03 -18.54 10.52
CA PHE A 168 -11.43 -18.24 10.24
C PHE A 168 -12.26 -19.50 9.90
N PRO A 169 -11.84 -20.40 8.99
CA PRO A 169 -12.53 -21.66 8.74
C PRO A 169 -12.58 -22.59 9.96
N GLN A 170 -11.52 -22.60 10.78
CA GLN A 170 -11.47 -23.40 12.01
C GLN A 170 -12.54 -22.97 13.01
N ILE A 171 -12.67 -21.67 13.26
CA ILE A 171 -13.71 -21.14 14.16
C ILE A 171 -15.09 -21.37 13.56
N TRP A 172 -15.23 -21.17 12.24
CA TRP A 172 -16.49 -21.44 11.54
C TRP A 172 -16.97 -22.88 11.76
N ASN A 173 -16.09 -23.87 11.58
CA ASN A 173 -16.41 -25.27 11.82
C ASN A 173 -16.68 -25.55 13.30
N ALA A 174 -15.87 -25.00 14.22
CA ALA A 174 -16.10 -25.15 15.65
C ALA A 174 -17.45 -24.58 16.10
N SER A 175 -17.91 -23.49 15.47
CA SER A 175 -19.16 -22.82 15.81
C SER A 175 -20.42 -23.68 15.59
N VAL A 176 -20.33 -24.78 14.83
CA VAL A 176 -21.42 -25.77 14.69
C VAL A 176 -21.79 -26.41 16.03
N THR A 177 -20.81 -26.54 16.94
CA THR A 177 -21.03 -27.13 18.26
C THR A 177 -21.50 -26.11 19.31
N TRP A 178 -21.59 -24.83 18.95
CA TRP A 178 -22.03 -23.79 19.88
C TRP A 178 -23.55 -23.76 19.96
N SER A 179 -24.10 -23.21 21.06
CA SER A 179 -25.53 -22.90 21.13
C SER A 179 -25.95 -22.01 19.96
N LEU A 180 -27.11 -22.27 19.38
CA LEU A 180 -27.62 -21.57 18.19
C LEU A 180 -27.48 -20.03 18.27
N PRO A 181 -27.84 -19.33 19.37
CA PRO A 181 -27.70 -17.87 19.43
C PRO A 181 -26.24 -17.40 19.30
N LYS A 182 -25.29 -18.09 19.94
CA LYS A 182 -23.86 -17.74 19.88
C LYS A 182 -23.29 -17.94 18.48
N ALA A 183 -23.64 -19.05 17.84
CA ALA A 183 -23.20 -19.35 16.49
C ALA A 183 -23.73 -18.31 15.49
N VAL A 184 -25.03 -17.99 15.57
CA VAL A 184 -25.67 -16.98 14.71
C VAL A 184 -25.01 -15.62 14.89
N VAL A 185 -24.91 -15.12 16.13
CA VAL A 185 -24.32 -13.80 16.40
C VAL A 185 -22.89 -13.71 15.87
N TRP A 186 -22.05 -14.70 16.19
CA TRP A 186 -20.65 -14.68 15.75
C TRP A 186 -20.53 -14.73 14.22
N ARG A 187 -21.27 -15.64 13.55
CA ARG A 187 -21.24 -15.78 12.09
C ARG A 187 -21.75 -14.53 11.39
N SER A 188 -22.84 -13.95 11.87
CA SER A 188 -23.40 -12.70 11.32
C SER A 188 -22.41 -11.55 11.42
N VAL A 189 -21.79 -11.34 12.60
CA VAL A 189 -20.77 -10.30 12.75
C VAL A 189 -19.57 -10.56 11.84
N ALA A 190 -19.10 -11.80 11.76
CA ALA A 190 -17.97 -12.16 10.91
C ALA A 190 -18.27 -11.87 9.42
N LEU A 191 -19.45 -12.27 8.94
CA LEU A 191 -19.88 -12.05 7.56
C LEU A 191 -20.07 -10.56 7.25
N ILE A 192 -20.66 -9.79 8.16
CA ILE A 192 -20.81 -8.34 8.00
C ILE A 192 -19.44 -7.67 7.86
N LEU A 193 -18.49 -8.02 8.73
CA LEU A 193 -17.13 -7.46 8.69
C LEU A 193 -16.37 -7.89 7.41
N LEU A 194 -16.55 -9.14 6.98
CA LEU A 194 -15.94 -9.65 5.75
C LEU A 194 -16.50 -8.91 4.52
N VAL A 195 -17.83 -8.82 4.39
CA VAL A 195 -18.49 -8.12 3.29
C VAL A 195 -18.13 -6.65 3.28
N ALA A 196 -18.06 -6.00 4.44
CA ALA A 196 -17.59 -4.62 4.55
C ALA A 196 -16.14 -4.44 4.03
N GLY A 197 -15.25 -5.41 4.29
CA GLY A 197 -13.89 -5.41 3.75
C GLY A 197 -13.81 -5.61 2.23
N LEU A 198 -14.78 -6.32 1.64
CA LEU A 198 -14.86 -6.59 0.20
C LEU A 198 -15.42 -5.41 -0.62
N VAL A 199 -15.82 -4.31 0.01
CA VAL A 199 -16.27 -3.09 -0.68
C VAL A 199 -15.13 -2.47 -1.49
N TYR A 200 -13.90 -2.46 -0.97
CA TYR A 200 -12.77 -1.78 -1.63
C TYR A 200 -12.41 -2.37 -3.01
N PRO A 201 -12.26 -3.69 -3.20
CA PRO A 201 -12.01 -4.26 -4.53
C PRO A 201 -13.09 -3.93 -5.58
N ILE A 202 -14.35 -3.74 -5.16
CA ILE A 202 -15.47 -3.47 -6.08
C ILE A 202 -15.52 -2.00 -6.47
N PHE A 203 -15.40 -1.09 -5.50
CA PHE A 203 -15.63 0.35 -5.72
C PHE A 203 -14.34 1.16 -5.87
N GLY A 204 -13.21 0.66 -5.37
CA GLY A 204 -11.95 1.42 -5.28
C GLY A 204 -11.44 1.91 -6.63
N ALA A 205 -11.52 1.07 -7.67
CA ALA A 205 -11.12 1.47 -9.01
C ALA A 205 -11.99 2.62 -9.55
N ARG A 206 -13.31 2.50 -9.40
CA ARG A 206 -14.27 3.53 -9.85
C ARG A 206 -14.04 4.85 -9.13
N THR A 207 -13.92 4.85 -7.81
CA THR A 207 -13.67 6.08 -7.04
C THR A 207 -12.38 6.76 -7.46
N ARG A 208 -11.30 6.00 -7.73
CA ARG A 208 -10.04 6.58 -8.18
C ARG A 208 -10.08 7.12 -9.61
N VAL A 209 -10.86 6.49 -10.49
CA VAL A 209 -11.14 7.03 -11.82
C VAL A 209 -11.94 8.32 -11.70
N ASP A 210 -12.97 8.36 -10.86
CA ASP A 210 -13.82 9.53 -10.65
C ASP A 210 -13.03 10.72 -10.06
N ASP A 211 -12.12 10.47 -9.11
CA ASP A 211 -11.22 11.47 -8.54
C ASP A 211 -10.23 12.02 -9.59
N ARG A 212 -9.84 11.18 -10.55
CA ARG A 212 -8.77 11.48 -11.51
C ARG A 212 -9.28 12.12 -12.80
N PHE A 213 -10.43 11.67 -13.28
CA PHE A 213 -11.05 12.06 -14.54
C PHE A 213 -12.50 12.49 -14.26
N PRO A 214 -12.70 13.71 -13.74
CA PRO A 214 -14.04 14.21 -13.43
C PRO A 214 -14.86 14.40 -14.71
N GLY A 215 -16.15 14.09 -14.64
CA GLY A 215 -17.09 14.14 -15.78
C GLY A 215 -17.31 12.76 -16.42
N GLU A 216 -18.56 12.45 -16.76
CA GLU A 216 -18.94 11.13 -17.30
C GLU A 216 -18.26 10.81 -18.64
N GLN A 217 -18.05 11.85 -19.46
CA GLN A 217 -17.38 11.76 -20.76
C GLN A 217 -15.88 11.42 -20.66
N ASN A 218 -15.25 11.65 -19.51
CA ASN A 218 -13.82 11.44 -19.30
C ASN A 218 -13.50 10.05 -18.71
N ARG A 219 -14.51 9.17 -18.59
CA ARG A 219 -14.37 7.87 -17.92
C ARG A 219 -14.27 6.73 -18.94
N PRO A 220 -13.37 5.76 -18.70
CA PRO A 220 -13.37 4.53 -19.48
C PRO A 220 -14.60 3.66 -19.20
N PRO A 221 -14.88 2.68 -20.09
CA PRO A 221 -15.84 1.62 -19.82
C PRO A 221 -15.54 0.88 -18.51
N ILE A 222 -16.57 0.60 -17.71
CA ILE A 222 -16.45 -0.14 -16.46
C ILE A 222 -16.14 -1.62 -16.74
N GLY A 223 -15.23 -2.21 -15.97
CA GLY A 223 -14.95 -3.65 -16.00
C GLY A 223 -13.98 -4.10 -17.11
N THR A 224 -13.38 -3.16 -17.84
CA THR A 224 -12.32 -3.49 -18.80
C THR A 224 -11.02 -3.92 -18.10
N LEU A 225 -10.31 -4.87 -18.71
CA LEU A 225 -8.95 -5.26 -18.31
C LEU A 225 -7.87 -4.49 -19.09
N ASN A 226 -8.27 -3.62 -20.03
CA ASN A 226 -7.35 -2.80 -20.80
C ASN A 226 -6.86 -1.61 -19.95
N GLY A 227 -5.62 -1.69 -19.47
CA GLY A 227 -4.99 -0.63 -18.68
C GLY A 227 -4.83 0.71 -19.39
N MET A 228 -4.96 0.76 -20.73
CA MET A 228 -4.92 2.00 -21.51
C MET A 228 -6.31 2.55 -21.85
N ALA A 229 -7.40 1.87 -21.48
CA ALA A 229 -8.76 2.29 -21.86
C ALA A 229 -9.11 3.70 -21.36
N TYR A 230 -8.58 4.11 -20.20
CA TYR A 230 -8.80 5.46 -19.68
C TYR A 230 -8.19 6.53 -20.57
N MET A 231 -7.14 6.22 -21.35
CA MET A 231 -6.48 7.21 -22.20
C MET A 231 -7.35 7.64 -23.38
N THR A 232 -8.35 6.84 -23.79
CA THR A 232 -9.20 7.20 -24.93
C THR A 232 -10.24 8.27 -24.61
N THR A 233 -10.42 8.61 -23.33
CA THR A 233 -11.44 9.54 -22.84
C THR A 233 -10.91 10.50 -21.77
N GLY A 234 -9.92 10.07 -21.00
CA GLY A 234 -9.43 10.78 -19.83
C GLY A 234 -8.81 12.13 -20.18
N VAL A 235 -9.23 13.15 -19.45
CA VAL A 235 -8.61 14.47 -19.43
C VAL A 235 -8.18 14.75 -18.01
N PHE A 236 -6.91 15.08 -17.82
CA PHE A 236 -6.41 15.55 -16.52
C PHE A 236 -5.81 16.93 -16.68
N GLU A 237 -5.74 17.69 -15.60
CA GLU A 237 -5.11 19.02 -15.61
C GLU A 237 -3.69 18.95 -15.07
N TRP A 238 -2.73 19.46 -15.84
CA TRP A 238 -1.36 19.64 -15.39
C TRP A 238 -0.55 20.61 -16.28
N PRO A 239 0.13 21.62 -15.72
CA PRO A 239 -0.12 22.17 -14.38
C PRO A 239 -1.55 22.76 -14.32
N ALA A 240 -2.00 23.22 -13.15
CA ALA A 240 -3.36 23.72 -12.97
C ALA A 240 -3.79 24.68 -14.11
N GLY A 241 -4.98 24.45 -14.69
CA GLY A 241 -5.49 25.21 -15.83
C GLY A 241 -5.02 24.76 -17.22
N ASN A 242 -4.20 23.69 -17.31
CA ASN A 242 -3.76 23.13 -18.59
C ASN A 242 -4.37 21.73 -18.77
N PRO A 243 -5.47 21.58 -19.54
CA PRO A 243 -6.06 20.28 -19.80
C PRO A 243 -5.16 19.46 -20.72
N ILE A 244 -4.92 18.21 -20.35
CA ILE A 244 -4.17 17.21 -21.11
C ILE A 244 -5.15 16.14 -21.56
N GLU A 245 -5.48 16.14 -22.85
CA GLU A 245 -6.37 15.15 -23.47
C GLU A 245 -5.58 13.88 -23.82
N LEU A 246 -5.79 12.80 -23.07
CA LEU A 246 -4.96 11.59 -23.20
C LEU A 246 -5.18 10.83 -24.52
N ALA A 247 -6.24 11.13 -25.28
CA ALA A 247 -6.54 10.44 -26.53
C ALA A 247 -5.41 10.62 -27.55
N TYR A 248 -4.79 11.81 -27.58
CA TYR A 248 -3.66 12.08 -28.46
C TYR A 248 -2.39 11.35 -28.04
N ASP A 249 -2.20 11.17 -26.72
CA ASP A 249 -1.11 10.35 -26.21
C ASP A 249 -1.34 8.86 -26.51
N TYR A 250 -2.58 8.39 -26.41
CA TYR A 250 -2.97 7.02 -26.72
C TYR A 250 -2.59 6.63 -28.15
N GLU A 251 -2.95 7.46 -29.14
CA GLU A 251 -2.61 7.22 -30.55
C GLU A 251 -1.10 7.19 -30.77
N ALA A 252 -0.37 8.15 -30.20
CA ALA A 252 1.08 8.25 -30.34
C ALA A 252 1.82 7.08 -29.69
N ILE A 253 1.39 6.65 -28.50
CA ILE A 253 1.94 5.48 -27.79
C ILE A 253 1.65 4.20 -28.57
N ARG A 254 0.44 4.03 -29.12
CA ARG A 254 0.11 2.88 -29.98
C ARG A 254 1.01 2.83 -31.21
N TRP A 255 1.21 3.97 -31.87
CA TRP A 255 2.12 4.05 -33.00
C TRP A 255 3.54 3.63 -32.60
N LEU A 256 4.06 4.09 -31.46
CA LEU A 256 5.38 3.67 -30.95
C LEU A 256 5.45 2.15 -30.70
N GLN A 257 4.43 1.56 -30.07
CA GLN A 257 4.37 0.12 -29.81
C GLN A 257 4.39 -0.71 -31.10
N ASP A 258 3.68 -0.26 -32.13
CA ASP A 258 3.53 -1.00 -33.38
C ASP A 258 4.77 -0.87 -34.28
N ASN A 259 5.37 0.32 -34.32
CA ASN A 259 6.38 0.69 -35.31
C ASN A 259 7.82 0.66 -34.80
N VAL A 260 8.05 0.88 -33.49
CA VAL A 260 9.42 0.91 -32.94
C VAL A 260 9.86 -0.49 -32.55
N LYS A 261 11.08 -0.87 -32.96
CA LYS A 261 11.72 -2.15 -32.61
C LYS A 261 12.99 -1.89 -31.80
N GLY A 262 13.31 -2.84 -30.92
CA GLY A 262 14.45 -2.74 -30.00
C GLY A 262 14.18 -1.79 -28.82
N THR A 263 15.24 -1.24 -28.25
CA THR A 263 15.17 -0.35 -27.07
C THR A 263 15.84 1.02 -27.34
N PRO A 264 15.43 1.75 -28.39
CA PRO A 264 15.95 3.08 -28.65
C PRO A 264 15.59 4.06 -27.53
N ILE A 265 16.49 5.00 -27.22
CA ILE A 265 16.24 6.02 -26.19
C ILE A 265 15.20 7.01 -26.70
N LEU A 266 14.17 7.22 -25.88
CA LEU A 266 13.08 8.16 -26.10
C LEU A 266 13.24 9.37 -25.16
N ALA A 267 13.20 10.57 -25.73
CA ALA A 267 13.05 11.81 -24.98
C ALA A 267 11.56 12.14 -24.79
N GLU A 268 11.13 12.28 -23.54
CA GLU A 268 9.84 12.85 -23.14
C GLU A 268 10.03 13.78 -21.94
N ALA A 269 9.04 14.60 -21.60
CA ALA A 269 9.14 15.48 -20.44
C ALA A 269 9.18 14.69 -19.12
N LYS A 270 10.11 15.08 -18.25
CA LYS A 270 10.24 14.53 -16.91
C LYS A 270 9.40 15.35 -15.93
N ILE A 271 8.16 14.92 -15.72
CA ILE A 271 7.24 15.52 -14.74
C ILE A 271 6.92 14.50 -13.63
N GLY A 272 6.08 14.88 -12.66
CA GLY A 272 5.66 13.98 -11.60
C GLY A 272 5.05 12.68 -12.15
N TYR A 273 5.58 11.54 -11.74
CA TYR A 273 5.25 10.24 -12.35
C TYR A 273 4.06 9.54 -11.66
N TYR A 274 3.46 10.16 -10.65
CA TYR A 274 2.25 9.64 -9.98
C TYR A 274 0.99 10.33 -10.50
N ARG A 275 0.76 11.57 -10.08
CA ARG A 275 -0.49 12.32 -10.37
C ARG A 275 -0.33 13.21 -11.59
N GLU A 276 0.82 13.28 -12.19
CA GLU A 276 1.06 14.22 -13.29
C GLU A 276 1.18 13.45 -14.62
N GLY A 277 1.19 12.11 -14.57
CA GLY A 277 1.33 11.29 -15.78
C GLY A 277 2.71 11.42 -16.43
N GLY A 278 3.73 11.79 -15.66
CA GLY A 278 5.09 11.88 -16.15
C GLY A 278 5.66 10.52 -16.53
N MET A 279 6.55 10.53 -17.53
CA MET A 279 7.19 9.32 -18.05
C MET A 279 6.18 8.30 -18.63
N ARG A 280 4.98 8.76 -19.02
CA ARG A 280 3.91 7.89 -19.52
C ARG A 280 4.33 7.17 -20.80
N VAL A 281 5.05 7.84 -21.70
CA VAL A 281 5.36 7.25 -23.01
C VAL A 281 6.33 6.09 -22.81
N ALA A 282 7.39 6.27 -22.03
CA ALA A 282 8.30 5.19 -21.65
C ALA A 282 7.58 4.08 -20.87
N ALA A 283 6.70 4.42 -19.92
CA ALA A 283 5.99 3.44 -19.11
C ALA A 283 5.08 2.51 -19.95
N TYR A 284 4.40 3.04 -20.97
CA TYR A 284 3.51 2.25 -21.82
C TYR A 284 4.20 1.57 -23.01
N THR A 285 5.36 2.07 -23.46
CA THR A 285 6.09 1.48 -24.60
C THR A 285 7.21 0.54 -24.19
N GLY A 286 7.71 0.65 -22.95
CA GLY A 286 8.91 -0.05 -22.51
C GLY A 286 10.21 0.53 -23.08
N LEU A 287 10.15 1.65 -23.81
CA LEU A 287 11.33 2.33 -24.33
C LEU A 287 12.10 3.01 -23.20
N PRO A 288 13.45 2.91 -23.17
CA PRO A 288 14.24 3.60 -22.18
C PRO A 288 14.13 5.12 -22.35
N SER A 289 13.89 5.83 -21.24
CA SER A 289 14.00 7.29 -21.19
C SER A 289 15.33 7.72 -20.56
N ILE A 290 15.69 8.98 -20.76
CA ILE A 290 17.01 9.52 -20.44
C ILE A 290 17.28 9.51 -18.93
N LEU A 291 16.29 9.92 -18.13
CA LEU A 291 16.36 9.95 -16.68
C LEU A 291 14.97 9.83 -16.05
N GLY A 292 14.78 8.83 -15.17
CA GLY A 292 13.56 8.68 -14.39
C GLY A 292 13.44 9.70 -13.24
N GLY A 293 12.25 9.78 -12.63
CA GLY A 293 11.97 10.62 -11.46
C GLY A 293 12.73 10.23 -10.18
N LEU A 294 12.10 10.48 -9.02
CA LEU A 294 12.70 10.35 -7.68
C LEU A 294 13.43 9.01 -7.42
N HIS A 295 12.98 7.91 -8.02
CA HIS A 295 13.57 6.59 -7.79
C HIS A 295 15.04 6.45 -8.22
N GLN A 296 15.53 7.24 -9.19
CA GLN A 296 16.97 7.24 -9.49
C GLN A 296 17.78 7.84 -8.34
N ASN A 297 17.26 8.87 -7.66
CA ASN A 297 17.90 9.44 -6.47
C ASN A 297 17.87 8.50 -5.26
N GLU A 298 16.95 7.53 -5.22
CA GLU A 298 16.89 6.52 -4.17
C GLU A 298 17.91 5.39 -4.38
N GLN A 299 18.36 5.18 -5.62
CA GLN A 299 19.24 4.08 -6.01
C GLN A 299 20.67 4.50 -6.36
N ARG A 300 20.91 5.80 -6.59
CA ARG A 300 22.20 6.34 -7.05
C ARG A 300 22.61 7.56 -6.26
N TYR A 301 23.90 7.90 -6.33
CA TYR A 301 24.42 9.09 -5.69
C TYR A 301 23.86 10.37 -6.34
N PRO A 302 23.55 11.42 -5.56
CA PRO A 302 22.98 12.65 -6.07
C PRO A 302 23.79 13.30 -7.20
N SER A 303 25.12 13.23 -7.19
CA SER A 303 25.96 13.78 -8.26
C SER A 303 25.70 13.09 -9.61
N GLN A 304 25.57 11.77 -9.63
CA GLN A 304 25.33 11.02 -10.86
C GLN A 304 23.98 11.34 -11.48
N VAL A 305 22.95 11.54 -10.63
CA VAL A 305 21.60 11.86 -11.09
C VAL A 305 21.49 13.34 -11.46
N GLY A 306 22.07 14.22 -10.65
CA GLY A 306 22.04 15.67 -10.84
C GLY A 306 22.72 16.12 -12.14
N ASP A 307 23.89 15.57 -12.46
CA ASP A 307 24.59 15.90 -13.70
C ASP A 307 23.75 15.53 -14.93
N ARG A 308 23.12 14.34 -14.89
CA ARG A 308 22.24 13.89 -15.98
C ARG A 308 20.96 14.72 -16.05
N ASP A 309 20.40 15.11 -14.91
CA ASP A 309 19.21 15.95 -14.84
C ASP A 309 19.46 17.32 -15.46
N TRP A 310 20.63 17.90 -15.21
CA TRP A 310 21.04 19.17 -15.81
C TRP A 310 21.08 19.09 -17.35
N VAL A 311 21.70 18.05 -17.91
CA VAL A 311 21.77 17.83 -19.38
C VAL A 311 20.37 17.63 -19.98
N VAL A 312 19.48 16.89 -19.30
CA VAL A 312 18.08 16.72 -19.74
C VAL A 312 17.33 18.04 -19.71
N ASN A 313 17.49 18.84 -18.65
CA ASN A 313 16.86 20.15 -18.57
C ASN A 313 17.38 21.10 -19.64
N GLU A 314 18.67 21.05 -19.99
CA GLU A 314 19.23 21.84 -21.08
C GLU A 314 18.63 21.44 -22.43
N LEU A 315 18.48 20.14 -22.72
CA LEU A 315 17.86 19.64 -23.96
C LEU A 315 16.48 20.26 -24.19
N TRP A 316 15.68 20.35 -23.14
CA TRP A 316 14.32 20.87 -23.23
C TRP A 316 14.27 22.40 -23.29
N ASN A 317 15.14 23.10 -22.55
CA ASN A 317 15.12 24.56 -22.41
C ASN A 317 15.93 25.33 -23.47
N THR A 318 16.93 24.71 -24.11
CA THR A 318 17.66 25.39 -25.18
C THR A 318 16.73 25.74 -26.33
N LEU A 319 16.97 26.90 -26.97
CA LEU A 319 16.30 27.33 -28.19
C LEU A 319 17.20 27.19 -29.42
N ASP A 320 18.49 26.89 -29.23
CA ASP A 320 19.45 26.68 -30.33
C ASP A 320 19.31 25.25 -30.87
N PRO A 321 18.91 25.07 -32.15
CA PRO A 321 18.81 23.76 -32.78
C PRO A 321 20.14 22.99 -32.77
N ASN A 322 21.28 23.65 -32.96
CA ASN A 322 22.58 22.99 -32.99
C ASN A 322 22.95 22.44 -31.62
N ARG A 323 22.75 23.25 -30.56
CA ARG A 323 22.94 22.77 -29.19
C ARG A 323 22.00 21.62 -28.84
N ALA A 324 20.74 21.67 -29.30
CA ALA A 324 19.82 20.56 -29.11
C ALA A 324 20.30 19.28 -29.82
N LEU A 325 20.86 19.40 -31.03
CA LEU A 325 21.44 18.27 -31.76
C LEU A 325 22.64 17.64 -31.04
N GLU A 326 23.55 18.45 -30.52
CA GLU A 326 24.68 17.98 -29.70
C GLU A 326 24.19 17.17 -28.50
N LEU A 327 23.15 17.65 -27.82
CA LEU A 327 22.54 16.96 -26.68
C LEU A 327 21.82 15.68 -27.12
N ILE A 328 21.10 15.69 -28.25
CA ILE A 328 20.47 14.50 -28.83
C ILE A 328 21.52 13.41 -29.06
N ASP A 329 22.63 13.76 -29.69
CA ASP A 329 23.71 12.82 -30.02
C ASP A 329 24.47 12.38 -28.75
N GLN A 330 24.78 13.29 -27.81
CA GLN A 330 25.39 12.97 -26.52
C GLN A 330 24.53 11.99 -25.69
N LEU A 331 23.22 12.18 -25.72
CA LEU A 331 22.26 11.36 -24.98
C LEU A 331 21.88 10.08 -25.73
N ASN A 332 22.33 9.89 -26.97
CA ASN A 332 21.95 8.82 -27.89
C ASN A 332 20.43 8.72 -28.09
N ILE A 333 19.75 9.86 -28.14
CA ILE A 333 18.29 9.93 -28.32
C ILE A 333 17.96 9.57 -29.76
N ILE A 334 17.05 8.62 -29.93
CA ILE A 334 16.57 8.18 -31.24
C ILE A 334 15.18 8.72 -31.52
N TYR A 335 14.32 8.83 -30.49
CA TYR A 335 12.98 9.38 -30.63
C TYR A 335 12.77 10.56 -29.69
N ILE A 336 12.11 11.60 -30.18
CA ILE A 336 11.79 12.81 -29.42
C ILE A 336 10.28 12.99 -29.47
N TYR A 337 9.64 12.89 -28.31
CA TYR A 337 8.21 13.04 -28.14
C TYR A 337 7.89 14.48 -27.75
N VAL A 338 7.01 15.16 -28.51
CA VAL A 338 6.55 16.51 -28.21
C VAL A 338 5.03 16.53 -28.22
N GLY A 339 4.42 16.41 -27.05
CA GLY A 339 2.97 16.47 -26.85
C GLY A 339 2.55 17.67 -25.98
N GLN A 340 1.33 17.54 -25.43
CA GLN A 340 0.72 18.56 -24.58
C GLN A 340 1.53 18.78 -23.30
N VAL A 341 2.01 17.71 -22.67
CA VAL A 341 2.79 17.77 -21.43
C VAL A 341 4.12 18.50 -21.64
N GLU A 342 4.84 18.21 -22.72
CA GLU A 342 6.10 18.87 -23.03
C GLU A 342 5.89 20.38 -23.23
N ARG A 343 4.83 20.77 -23.96
CA ARG A 343 4.48 22.19 -24.17
C ARG A 343 4.03 22.89 -22.89
N ALA A 344 3.29 22.19 -22.02
CA ALA A 344 2.88 22.72 -20.73
C ALA A 344 4.06 22.89 -19.76
N THR A 345 5.08 22.04 -19.86
CA THR A 345 6.28 22.08 -19.02
C THR A 345 7.27 23.16 -19.46
N TYR A 346 7.59 23.19 -20.75
CA TYR A 346 8.72 23.94 -21.30
C TYR A 346 8.30 25.10 -22.23
N GLY A 347 6.99 25.31 -22.39
CA GLY A 347 6.42 26.37 -23.20
C GLY A 347 5.93 25.91 -24.58
N PRO A 348 5.03 26.69 -25.21
CA PRO A 348 4.33 26.28 -26.43
C PRO A 348 5.28 26.06 -27.63
N PHE A 349 6.43 26.72 -27.64
CA PHE A 349 7.45 26.72 -28.69
C PHE A 349 8.57 25.67 -28.48
N VAL A 350 8.47 24.81 -27.45
CA VAL A 350 9.52 23.81 -27.14
C VAL A 350 9.88 22.92 -28.34
N GLY A 351 8.92 22.70 -29.25
CA GLY A 351 9.06 21.88 -30.43
C GLY A 351 9.78 22.55 -31.62
N ASP A 352 9.91 23.87 -31.62
CA ASP A 352 10.34 24.64 -32.81
C ASP A 352 11.78 24.31 -33.22
N LYS A 353 12.66 24.07 -32.24
CA LYS A 353 14.03 23.62 -32.49
C LYS A 353 14.11 22.24 -33.17
N PHE A 354 13.18 21.34 -32.85
CA PHE A 354 13.13 20.02 -33.47
C PHE A 354 12.54 20.10 -34.88
N GLU A 355 11.61 21.03 -35.12
CA GLU A 355 11.14 21.37 -36.46
C GLU A 355 12.28 21.94 -37.32
N ALA A 356 13.08 22.86 -36.79
CA ALA A 356 14.27 23.38 -37.48
C ALA A 356 15.29 22.26 -37.81
N LEU A 357 15.54 21.34 -36.87
CA LEU A 357 16.40 20.18 -37.12
C LEU A 357 15.81 19.21 -38.18
N ARG A 358 14.48 19.10 -38.26
CA ARG A 358 13.81 18.34 -39.32
C ARG A 358 14.03 19.00 -40.68
N GLU A 359 13.87 20.32 -40.78
CA GLU A 359 14.13 21.07 -42.01
C GLU A 359 15.59 20.97 -42.47
N GLN A 360 16.53 20.83 -41.52
CA GLN A 360 17.95 20.58 -41.78
C GLN A 360 18.28 19.11 -42.10
N GLY A 361 17.29 18.22 -42.15
CA GLY A 361 17.47 16.79 -42.44
C GLY A 361 18.10 15.96 -41.29
N GLN A 362 18.25 16.55 -40.10
CA GLN A 362 18.80 15.87 -38.92
C GLN A 362 17.75 15.03 -38.17
N LEU A 363 16.48 15.38 -38.32
CA LEU A 363 15.34 14.65 -37.77
C LEU A 363 14.32 14.31 -38.87
N GLU A 364 13.61 13.21 -38.67
CA GLU A 364 12.47 12.78 -39.48
C GLU A 364 11.20 12.86 -38.63
N LEU A 365 10.12 13.49 -39.14
CA LEU A 365 8.81 13.44 -38.47
C LEU A 365 8.14 12.11 -38.80
N VAL A 366 7.99 11.24 -37.81
CA VAL A 366 7.52 9.86 -38.00
C VAL A 366 6.08 9.64 -37.54
N PHE A 367 5.55 10.53 -36.70
CA PHE A 367 4.16 10.54 -36.28
C PHE A 367 3.70 11.97 -35.99
N GLU A 368 2.47 12.27 -36.38
CA GLU A 368 1.79 13.53 -36.04
C GLU A 368 0.29 13.28 -35.88
N ASN A 369 -0.27 13.86 -34.81
CA ASN A 369 -1.69 14.12 -34.68
C ASN A 369 -1.91 15.57 -34.20
N ALA A 370 -3.15 15.93 -33.88
CA ALA A 370 -3.50 17.32 -33.57
C ALA A 370 -2.73 17.93 -32.37
N LYS A 371 -2.20 17.11 -31.45
CA LYS A 371 -1.53 17.60 -30.23
C LYS A 371 -0.12 17.03 -30.00
N THR A 372 0.29 16.03 -30.77
CA THR A 372 1.54 15.30 -30.56
C THR A 372 2.31 15.12 -31.85
N LYS A 373 3.62 15.40 -31.79
CA LYS A 373 4.60 15.09 -32.83
C LYS A 373 5.66 14.15 -32.26
N ILE A 374 6.12 13.18 -33.06
CA ILE A 374 7.28 12.35 -32.74
C ILE A 374 8.31 12.51 -33.84
N TYR A 375 9.51 12.92 -33.44
CA TYR A 375 10.66 13.01 -34.32
C TYR A 375 11.59 11.82 -34.10
N LYS A 376 12.26 11.38 -35.16
CA LYS A 376 13.27 10.33 -35.13
C LYS A 376 14.60 10.92 -35.60
N ARG A 377 15.69 10.61 -34.90
CA ARG A 377 17.05 10.98 -35.32
C ARG A 377 17.42 10.25 -36.60
N THR A 378 17.69 10.99 -37.68
CA THR A 378 18.30 10.43 -38.89
C THR A 378 19.74 10.10 -38.55
N LYS A 379 20.23 8.89 -38.84
CA LYS A 379 21.64 8.57 -38.56
C LYS A 379 22.51 9.49 -39.40
N SER A 380 23.59 10.01 -38.81
CA SER A 380 24.68 10.65 -39.54
C SER A 380 25.30 9.60 -40.49
N GLY A 381 24.76 9.50 -41.71
CA GLY A 381 25.11 8.46 -42.70
C GLY A 381 24.03 8.10 -43.73
N ASP A 382 22.76 8.47 -43.53
CA ASP A 382 21.66 8.11 -44.47
C ASP A 382 21.16 9.29 -45.34
N VAL A 383 21.95 10.36 -45.51
CA VAL A 383 21.72 11.31 -46.60
C VAL A 383 22.29 10.68 -47.86
N LYS A 384 21.39 10.11 -48.69
CA LYS A 384 21.72 9.65 -50.04
C LYS A 384 22.06 10.79 -50.98
#